data_AF-A0A951FBQ1-F1
#
_entry.id   AF-A0A951FBQ1-F1
#
_cell.length_a   1.000
_cell.length_b   1.000
_cell.length_c   1.000
_cell.angle_alpha   90.00
_cell.angle_beta   90.00
_cell.angle_gamma   90.00
#
_symmetry.space_group_name_H-M   'P 1'
#
loop_
_entity.id
_entity.type
_entity.pdbx_description
1 polymer ?
#
loop_
_entity_poly.entity_id
_entity_poly.type
_entity_poly.pdbx_seq_one_letter_code
_entity_poly.pdbx_strand_id
1 'polypeptide(L)'
;MPGMPLRNDRILRYVNAFCPECHTSQPERSLTEVQRLGGYLAEEEGRVWLVRGCPQHGKITTLYDESAEIMRYLEEWTAPTKVHTPDTPNNWQPIPGAYLQGLGEMQTQHTCILLEDITQHCNLCCPNCFASSSPELA
;
A
#
# COMPACT_ATOMS: atom_id res chain seq x y z
N MET A 1 -19.68 30.64 11.83
CA MET A 1 -19.57 29.16 11.74
C MET A 1 -18.60 28.72 12.82
N PRO A 2 -18.92 27.72 13.66
CA PRO A 2 -17.94 27.18 14.58
C PRO A 2 -16.75 26.64 13.77
N GLY A 3 -15.52 26.95 14.21
CA GLY A 3 -14.31 26.50 13.55
C GLY A 3 -14.15 24.96 13.61
N MET A 4 -13.16 24.43 12.88
CA MET A 4 -12.84 23.01 12.98
C MET A 4 -12.27 22.68 14.38
N PRO A 5 -12.62 21.53 14.97
CA PRO A 5 -12.04 21.09 16.23
C PRO A 5 -10.54 20.86 16.08
N LEU A 6 -9.81 20.99 17.20
CA LEU A 6 -8.41 20.62 17.26
C LEU A 6 -8.25 19.11 17.03
N ARG A 7 -7.13 18.73 16.43
CA ARG A 7 -6.75 17.33 16.26
C ARG A 7 -6.37 16.71 17.61
N ASN A 8 -6.73 15.44 17.78
CA ASN A 8 -6.39 14.59 18.93
C ASN A 8 -5.35 13.51 18.58
N ASP A 9 -4.96 13.40 17.32
CA ASP A 9 -4.04 12.40 16.77
C ASP A 9 -2.64 12.99 16.55
N ARG A 10 -1.62 12.12 16.54
CA ARG A 10 -0.23 12.50 16.27
C ARG A 10 0.15 12.14 14.83
N ILE A 11 0.50 13.13 14.01
CA ILE A 11 1.02 12.87 12.66
C ILE A 11 2.37 12.17 12.77
N LEU A 12 2.50 11.01 12.13
CA LEU A 12 3.75 10.27 12.03
C LEU A 12 4.54 10.66 10.78
N ARG A 13 3.88 10.69 9.62
CA ARG A 13 4.50 11.04 8.33
C ARG A 13 3.47 11.45 7.29
N TYR A 14 3.88 12.29 6.35
CA TYR A 14 3.12 12.55 5.13
C TYR A 14 3.38 11.48 4.08
N VAL A 15 2.34 11.10 3.35
CA VAL A 15 2.39 10.01 2.36
C VAL A 15 1.59 10.37 1.12
N ASN A 16 1.87 9.66 0.03
CA ASN A 16 0.98 9.59 -1.13
C ASN A 16 0.31 8.22 -1.13
N ALA A 17 -1.00 8.19 -1.28
CA ALA A 17 -1.77 6.96 -1.29
C ALA A 17 -3.00 7.07 -2.19
N PHE A 18 -3.54 5.92 -2.59
CA PHE A 18 -4.73 5.87 -3.42
C PHE A 18 -6.02 5.90 -2.57
N CYS A 19 -7.09 6.37 -3.20
CA CYS A 19 -8.44 6.23 -2.68
C CYS A 19 -8.99 4.85 -3.06
N PRO A 20 -9.37 4.00 -2.09
CA PRO A 20 -9.94 2.69 -2.38
C PRO A 20 -11.27 2.81 -3.14
N GLU A 21 -12.13 3.76 -2.78
CA GLU A 21 -13.45 3.96 -3.42
C GLU A 21 -13.32 4.36 -4.89
N CYS A 22 -12.37 5.24 -5.23
CA CYS A 22 -12.07 5.58 -6.63
C CYS A 22 -11.69 4.33 -7.43
N HIS A 23 -10.86 3.45 -6.86
CA HIS A 23 -10.46 2.22 -7.55
C HIS A 23 -11.63 1.23 -7.67
N THR A 24 -12.39 1.00 -6.59
CA THR A 24 -13.55 0.11 -6.61
C THR A 24 -14.62 0.55 -7.61
N SER A 25 -14.80 1.86 -7.81
CA SER A 25 -15.77 2.38 -8.78
C SER A 25 -15.41 2.09 -10.25
N GLN A 26 -14.12 1.91 -10.55
CA GLN A 26 -13.60 1.68 -11.90
C GLN A 26 -12.38 0.75 -11.84
N PRO A 27 -12.57 -0.56 -11.58
CA PRO A 27 -11.46 -1.49 -11.35
C PRO A 27 -10.57 -1.68 -12.59
N GLU A 28 -11.17 -1.60 -13.78
CA GLU A 28 -10.47 -1.73 -15.07
C GLU A 28 -9.77 -0.43 -15.53
N ARG A 29 -9.83 0.64 -14.71
CA ARG A 29 -9.18 1.90 -15.04
C ARG A 29 -7.66 1.70 -15.08
N SER A 30 -7.03 2.28 -16.09
CA SER A 30 -5.57 2.30 -16.18
C SER A 30 -4.95 2.83 -14.89
N LEU A 31 -3.99 2.07 -14.36
CA LEU A 31 -3.22 2.40 -13.15
C LEU A 31 -2.53 3.78 -13.23
N THR A 32 -2.22 4.24 -14.44
CA THR A 32 -1.64 5.56 -14.70
C THR A 32 -2.60 6.72 -14.47
N GLU A 33 -3.91 6.46 -14.47
CA GLU A 33 -4.95 7.47 -14.27
C GLU A 33 -5.49 7.49 -12.83
N VAL A 34 -5.01 6.59 -11.97
CA VAL A 34 -5.44 6.55 -10.58
C VAL A 34 -4.80 7.74 -9.84
N GLN A 35 -5.65 8.60 -9.30
CA GLN A 35 -5.20 9.80 -8.60
C GLN A 35 -4.43 9.42 -7.33
N ARG A 36 -3.19 9.90 -7.24
CA ARG A 36 -2.40 9.88 -6.00
C ARG A 36 -2.88 10.99 -5.08
N LEU A 37 -3.37 10.63 -3.90
CA LEU A 37 -3.83 11.57 -2.89
C LEU A 37 -2.71 11.85 -1.90
N GLY A 38 -2.48 13.13 -1.61
CA GLY A 38 -1.73 13.54 -0.45
C GLY A 38 -2.48 13.12 0.82
N GLY A 39 -1.74 12.56 1.77
CA GLY A 39 -2.28 12.10 3.04
C GLY A 39 -1.22 12.07 4.13
N TYR A 40 -1.57 11.51 5.26
CA TYR A 40 -0.65 11.30 6.37
C TYR A 40 -1.01 10.03 7.13
N LEU A 41 -0.01 9.43 7.76
CA LEU A 41 -0.22 8.46 8.82
C LEU A 41 -0.37 9.19 10.15
N ALA A 42 -1.37 8.79 10.93
CA ALA A 42 -1.63 9.34 12.25
C ALA A 42 -1.76 8.23 13.29
N GLU A 43 -1.15 8.44 14.44
CA GLU A 43 -1.32 7.60 15.62
C GLU A 43 -2.50 8.12 16.46
N GLU A 44 -3.46 7.25 16.72
CA GLU A 44 -4.63 7.51 17.56
C GLU A 44 -4.98 6.22 18.32
N GLU A 45 -5.09 6.30 19.64
CA GLU A 45 -5.42 5.17 20.53
C GLU A 45 -4.52 3.92 20.34
N GLY A 46 -3.22 4.14 20.10
CA GLY A 46 -2.23 3.07 19.92
C GLY A 46 -2.26 2.41 18.53
N ARG A 47 -3.15 2.84 17.63
CA ARG A 47 -3.25 2.37 16.24
C ARG A 47 -2.72 3.41 15.28
N VAL A 48 -2.37 2.98 14.07
CA VAL A 48 -1.93 3.86 12.98
C VAL A 48 -2.98 3.89 11.88
N TRP A 49 -3.38 5.08 11.49
CA TRP A 49 -4.41 5.35 10.50
C TRP A 49 -3.83 6.07 9.30
N LEU A 50 -4.18 5.60 8.09
CA LEU A 50 -3.90 6.30 6.85
C LEU A 50 -5.06 7.25 6.52
N VAL A 51 -4.81 8.55 6.65
CA VAL A 51 -5.79 9.60 6.39
C VAL A 51 -5.48 10.30 5.08
N ARG A 52 -6.47 10.41 4.20
CA ARG A 52 -6.38 11.08 2.90
C ARG A 52 -7.62 11.96 2.67
N GLY A 53 -7.45 13.02 1.88
CA GLY A 53 -8.57 13.79 1.33
C GLY A 53 -8.76 13.44 -0.14
N CYS A 54 -9.91 12.86 -0.49
CA CYS A 54 -10.33 12.63 -1.87
C CYS A 54 -11.29 13.74 -2.31
N PRO A 55 -11.07 14.40 -3.47
CA PRO A 55 -12.01 15.40 -3.99
C PRO A 55 -13.42 14.86 -4.28
N GLN A 56 -13.55 13.54 -4.50
CA GLN A 56 -14.80 12.88 -4.84
C GLN A 56 -15.48 12.24 -3.62
N HIS A 57 -14.68 11.62 -2.73
CA HIS A 57 -15.17 10.81 -1.61
C HIS A 57 -14.95 11.46 -0.23
N GLY A 58 -14.35 12.65 -0.17
CA GLY A 58 -14.10 13.36 1.08
C GLY A 58 -12.96 12.76 1.91
N LYS A 59 -13.10 12.79 3.25
CA LYS A 59 -12.09 12.25 4.18
C LYS A 59 -12.15 10.73 4.19
N ILE A 60 -11.04 10.10 3.85
CA ILE A 60 -10.89 8.64 3.86
C ILE A 60 -9.89 8.27 4.94
N THR A 61 -10.30 7.41 5.86
CA THR A 61 -9.46 6.87 6.93
C THR A 61 -9.51 5.34 6.84
N THR A 62 -8.35 4.71 6.72
CA THR A 62 -8.23 3.24 6.78
C THR A 62 -7.20 2.87 7.82
N LEU A 63 -7.39 1.75 8.49
CA LEU A 63 -6.38 1.18 9.35
C LEU A 63 -5.11 0.92 8.52
N TYR A 64 -3.97 1.37 9.02
CA TYR A 64 -2.66 1.13 8.41
C TYR A 64 -1.90 0.08 9.22
N ASP A 65 -1.88 0.23 10.54
CA ASP A 65 -1.28 -0.72 11.47
C ASP A 65 -2.11 -0.77 12.76
N GLU A 66 -2.22 -1.95 13.34
CA GLU A 66 -2.96 -2.19 14.59
C GLU A 66 -2.17 -1.80 15.84
N SER A 67 -0.85 -1.65 15.73
CA SER A 67 0.04 -1.29 16.84
C SER A 67 1.11 -0.30 16.41
N ALA A 68 0.98 0.95 16.88
CA ALA A 68 1.99 1.99 16.70
C ALA A 68 3.33 1.64 17.38
N GLU A 69 3.30 0.81 18.42
CA GLU A 69 4.51 0.31 19.09
C GLU A 69 5.27 -0.68 18.23
N ILE A 70 4.58 -1.69 17.68
CA ILE A 70 5.19 -2.68 16.78
C ILE A 70 5.71 -1.99 15.53
N MET A 71 4.94 -1.07 14.94
CA MET A 71 5.38 -0.30 13.78
C MET A 71 6.67 0.47 14.07
N ARG A 72 6.77 1.19 15.21
CA ARG A 72 8.02 1.87 15.60
C ARG A 72 9.19 0.91 15.74
N TYR A 73 8.98 -0.22 16.42
CA TYR A 73 10.01 -1.23 16.58
C TYR A 73 10.51 -1.76 15.23
N LEU A 74 9.60 -2.09 14.30
CA LEU A 74 9.96 -2.58 12.97
C LEU A 74 10.69 -1.53 12.12
N GLU A 75 10.38 -0.24 12.30
CA GLU A 75 11.07 0.86 11.61
C GLU A 75 12.57 0.94 11.98
N GLU A 76 12.97 0.48 13.16
CA GLU A 76 14.39 0.38 13.56
C GLU A 76 15.16 -0.64 12.71
N TRP A 77 14.45 -1.57 12.07
CA TRP A 77 15.01 -2.64 11.24
C TRP A 77 14.89 -2.37 9.74
N THR A 78 14.45 -1.17 9.34
CA THR A 78 14.35 -0.81 7.92
C THR A 78 15.74 -0.65 7.31
N ALA A 79 16.18 -1.65 6.54
CA ALA A 79 17.44 -1.58 5.81
C ALA A 79 17.22 -0.99 4.40
N PRO A 80 18.04 -0.02 3.95
CA PRO A 80 18.04 0.38 2.56
C PRO A 80 18.45 -0.80 1.68
N THR A 81 17.92 -0.85 0.45
CA THR A 81 18.29 -1.88 -0.51
C THR A 81 19.79 -1.87 -0.74
N LYS A 82 20.44 -3.04 -0.56
CA LYS A 82 21.90 -3.16 -0.68
C LYS A 82 22.37 -2.88 -2.11
N VAL A 83 21.73 -3.49 -3.10
CA VAL A 83 21.88 -3.21 -4.55
C VAL A 83 20.60 -3.71 -5.23
N HIS A 84 20.08 -2.96 -6.20
CA HIS A 84 19.10 -3.46 -7.18
C HIS A 84 19.50 -2.99 -8.57
N THR A 85 19.21 -3.80 -9.59
CA THR A 85 19.32 -3.42 -11.00
C THR A 85 17.89 -3.23 -11.50
N PRO A 86 17.54 -2.08 -12.10
CA PRO A 86 16.23 -1.89 -12.69
C PRO A 86 16.06 -2.86 -13.88
N ASP A 87 14.87 -3.46 -14.01
CA ASP A 87 14.53 -4.30 -15.15
C ASP A 87 14.53 -3.47 -16.44
N THR A 88 14.10 -2.21 -16.31
CA THR A 88 14.07 -1.22 -17.39
C THR A 88 14.84 0.03 -16.97
N PRO A 89 16.12 0.15 -17.35
CA PRO A 89 16.92 1.33 -17.08
C PRO A 89 16.26 2.61 -17.61
N ASN A 90 16.39 3.72 -16.88
CA ASN A 90 15.73 5.00 -17.17
C ASN A 90 14.19 4.99 -17.09
N ASN A 91 13.56 3.95 -16.54
CA ASN A 91 12.13 3.98 -16.22
C ASN A 91 11.90 4.79 -14.94
N TRP A 92 11.56 6.06 -15.11
CA TRP A 92 11.23 7.02 -14.04
C TRP A 92 9.72 7.22 -13.86
N GLN A 93 8.88 6.37 -14.45
CA GLN A 93 7.44 6.52 -14.33
C GLN A 93 6.99 6.39 -12.86
N PRO A 94 5.89 7.05 -12.47
CA PRO A 94 5.35 6.89 -11.13
C PRO A 94 4.74 5.50 -10.94
N ILE A 95 4.89 4.93 -9.75
CA ILE A 95 4.18 3.72 -9.32
C ILE A 95 2.65 3.96 -9.29
N PRO A 96 1.80 2.98 -9.64
CA PRO A 96 2.15 1.65 -10.14
C PRO A 96 2.33 1.57 -11.66
N GLY A 97 2.16 2.68 -12.42
CA GLY A 97 2.33 2.69 -13.87
C GLY A 97 3.69 2.19 -14.34
N ALA A 98 4.76 2.48 -13.59
CA ALA A 98 6.10 1.99 -13.91
C ALA A 98 6.18 0.46 -13.99
N TYR A 99 5.38 -0.27 -13.19
CA TYR A 99 5.41 -1.72 -13.13
C TYR A 99 4.94 -2.41 -14.41
N LEU A 100 4.25 -1.69 -15.31
CA LEU A 100 3.91 -2.22 -16.64
C LEU A 100 5.15 -2.48 -17.50
N GLN A 101 6.30 -1.92 -17.13
CA GLN A 101 7.58 -2.08 -17.81
C GLN A 101 8.62 -2.73 -16.87
N GLY A 102 8.20 -3.45 -15.84
CA GLY A 102 9.09 -4.02 -14.82
C GLY A 102 9.49 -3.04 -13.72
N LEU A 103 10.45 -3.42 -12.87
CA LEU A 103 10.96 -2.58 -11.79
C LEU A 103 11.82 -1.44 -12.35
N GLY A 104 11.39 -0.20 -12.13
CA GLY A 104 12.09 1.01 -12.56
C GLY A 104 13.09 1.55 -11.53
N GLU A 105 13.72 2.68 -11.87
CA GLU A 105 14.80 3.31 -11.09
C GLU A 105 14.35 3.82 -9.70
N MET A 106 13.05 4.08 -9.54
CA MET A 106 12.47 4.55 -8.29
C MET A 106 12.12 3.39 -7.32
N GLN A 107 12.47 2.16 -7.67
CA GLN A 107 12.22 1.00 -6.81
C GLN A 107 13.12 1.04 -5.58
N THR A 108 12.54 1.08 -4.38
CA THR A 108 13.30 1.26 -3.14
C THR A 108 13.64 -0.04 -2.43
N GLN A 109 13.06 -1.17 -2.86
CA GLN A 109 13.20 -2.49 -2.25
C GLN A 109 13.53 -3.57 -3.29
N HIS A 110 14.46 -4.45 -2.96
CA HIS A 110 14.68 -5.70 -3.69
C HIS A 110 13.54 -6.68 -3.37
N THR A 111 13.32 -7.65 -4.24
CA THR A 111 12.36 -8.73 -3.96
C THR A 111 12.83 -9.53 -2.74
N CYS A 112 12.17 -9.33 -1.59
CA CYS A 112 12.49 -10.06 -0.36
C CYS A 112 11.96 -11.50 -0.41
N ILE A 113 10.79 -11.71 -1.03
CA ILE A 113 10.13 -13.00 -1.19
C ILE A 113 9.42 -12.99 -2.55
N LEU A 114 9.65 -14.01 -3.38
CA LEU A 114 8.88 -14.29 -4.59
C LEU A 114 8.10 -15.59 -4.35
N LEU A 115 6.78 -15.53 -4.52
CA LEU A 115 5.92 -16.70 -4.57
C LEU A 115 5.36 -16.80 -5.99
N GLU A 116 5.87 -17.74 -6.76
CA GLU A 116 5.42 -18.03 -8.12
C GLU A 116 4.96 -19.49 -8.19
N ASP A 117 3.69 -19.71 -8.54
CA ASP A 117 3.09 -21.03 -8.66
C ASP A 117 2.53 -21.22 -10.07
N ILE A 118 3.15 -22.11 -10.85
CA ILE A 118 2.76 -22.43 -12.22
C ILE A 118 2.06 -23.79 -12.20
N THR A 119 0.73 -23.76 -12.25
CA THR A 119 -0.12 -24.95 -12.16
C THR A 119 -1.20 -24.93 -13.25
N GLN A 120 -1.46 -26.10 -13.84
CA GLN A 120 -2.54 -26.32 -14.82
C GLN A 120 -3.90 -26.58 -14.16
N HIS A 121 -3.98 -26.52 -12.83
CA HIS A 121 -5.12 -26.95 -12.01
C HIS A 121 -5.36 -26.01 -10.81
N CYS A 122 -5.32 -24.69 -11.03
CA CYS A 122 -5.67 -23.74 -9.98
C CYS A 122 -7.18 -23.84 -9.67
N ASN A 123 -7.51 -24.43 -8.53
CA ASN A 123 -8.87 -24.47 -7.97
C ASN A 123 -9.01 -23.60 -6.71
N LEU A 124 -8.00 -22.76 -6.42
CA LEU A 124 -7.89 -21.90 -5.23
C LEU A 124 -7.79 -22.64 -3.88
N CYS A 125 -7.63 -23.96 -3.84
CA CYS A 125 -7.64 -24.75 -2.58
C CYS A 125 -6.25 -25.15 -2.06
N CYS A 126 -5.18 -24.47 -2.43
CA CYS A 126 -3.83 -24.85 -1.99
C CYS A 126 -3.64 -24.60 -0.48
N PRO A 127 -3.01 -25.53 0.27
CA PRO A 127 -2.87 -25.44 1.72
C PRO A 127 -2.00 -24.25 2.20
N ASN A 128 -1.26 -23.61 1.29
CA ASN A 128 -0.43 -22.44 1.58
C ASN A 128 -0.90 -21.17 0.82
N CYS A 129 -2.16 -21.11 0.38
CA CYS A 129 -2.68 -19.95 -0.33
C CYS A 129 -2.82 -18.73 0.58
N PHE A 130 -1.99 -17.71 0.38
CA PHE A 130 -2.01 -16.44 1.13
C PHE A 130 -3.22 -15.54 0.83
N ALA A 131 -4.06 -15.90 -0.15
CA ALA A 131 -5.30 -15.20 -0.49
C ALA A 131 -6.53 -15.70 0.30
N SER A 132 -6.31 -16.27 1.50
CA SER A 132 -7.36 -16.75 2.41
C SER A 132 -8.37 -17.73 1.78
N SER A 133 -7.96 -18.45 0.74
CA SER A 133 -8.83 -19.39 -0.01
C SER A 133 -8.66 -20.85 0.44
N SER A 134 -8.03 -21.10 1.59
CA SER A 134 -7.95 -22.46 2.13
C SER A 134 -9.37 -22.99 2.39
N PRO A 135 -9.72 -24.21 1.93
CA PRO A 135 -10.97 -24.82 2.36
C PRO A 135 -10.96 -25.00 3.88
N GLU A 136 -12.13 -24.85 4.53
CA GLU A 136 -12.28 -25.27 5.91
C GLU A 136 -11.89 -26.75 6.00
N LEU A 137 -10.91 -27.07 6.85
CA LEU A 137 -10.57 -28.46 7.14
C LEU A 137 -11.79 -29.11 7.77
N ALA A 138 -12.32 -30.13 7.10
CA ALA A 138 -13.46 -30.93 7.56
C ALA A 138 -13.20 -31.61 8.91
#